data_AF-A0A7K8AB93-F1
#
_entry.id   AF-A0A7K8AB93-F1
#
_cell.length_a   1.000
_cell.length_b   1.000
_cell.length_c   1.000
_cell.angle_alpha   90.00
_cell.angle_beta   90.00
_cell.angle_gamma   90.00
#
_symmetry.space_group_name_H-M   'P 1'
#
loop_
_entity.id
_entity.type
_entity.pdbx_description
1 polymer ?
#
loop_
_entity_poly.entity_id
_entity_poly.type
_entity_poly.pdbx_seq_one_letter_code
_entity_poly.pdbx_strand_id
1 'polypeptide(L)'
;LCQRQLKAQQQRGPASQELSPLKTENANASLLPEDGEKAARPEEWTDSARFLQGQEEEEERLRDAGQAGSASISQDTEIQVEKGKELELKEQFDALRREHTETLQELQRAHEQEKLLLAESHHRSEAALQEKIQALNSQLKSFQERMKRVEESLLRTDYKKHIEEHGSPNPFWEQELESLHFVIEMKNEHIHGLDKKLLHLETVEERNLLLEEKVKTLQQENEDLQVRTQNHLVMARQLSEELQAARGELEKEAQLRDQARREKEELLYRVLNAGDGTPFPMAAGEVPLIAT
;
A
#
# COMPACT_ATOMS: atom_id res chain seq x y z
N LEU A 1 7.56 0.60 28.94
CA LEU A 1 8.97 0.16 28.91
C LEU A 1 9.49 0.29 27.48
N CYS A 2 10.78 0.58 27.28
CA CYS A 2 11.30 1.09 25.99
C CYS A 2 12.23 0.10 25.28
N GLN A 3 12.06 -0.03 23.96
CA GLN A 3 13.03 -0.29 22.87
C GLN A 3 12.18 -0.75 21.66
N ARG A 4 12.14 -0.11 20.48
CA ARG A 4 13.15 0.58 19.65
C ARG A 4 14.40 -0.25 19.38
N GLN A 5 14.48 -0.80 18.16
CA GLN A 5 15.50 -0.31 17.22
C GLN A 5 15.11 -0.49 15.75
N LEU A 6 15.54 0.46 14.92
CA LEU A 6 15.35 0.55 13.48
C LEU A 6 16.70 1.00 12.90
N LYS A 7 17.28 0.24 11.97
CA LYS A 7 18.50 0.53 11.17
C LYS A 7 18.66 -0.58 10.12
N ALA A 8 19.20 -0.36 8.92
CA ALA A 8 19.43 0.87 8.16
C ALA A 8 19.59 0.52 6.65
N GLN A 9 19.59 1.53 5.79
CA GLN A 9 19.71 1.41 4.33
C GLN A 9 21.11 1.85 3.86
N GLN A 10 21.48 1.47 2.63
CA GLN A 10 22.53 2.06 1.74
C GLN A 10 24.01 1.66 1.90
N GLN A 11 24.53 1.07 0.82
CA GLN A 11 25.70 1.46 0.01
C GLN A 11 25.57 0.63 -1.30
N ARG A 12 25.66 1.12 -2.55
CA ARG A 12 26.46 2.17 -3.21
C ARG A 12 27.98 1.93 -3.08
N GLY A 13 28.56 1.25 -4.08
CA GLY A 13 30.02 1.14 -4.27
C GLY A 13 30.63 2.40 -4.90
N PRO A 14 31.95 2.40 -5.15
CA PRO A 14 32.40 2.53 -6.56
C PRO A 14 33.75 1.86 -6.91
N ALA A 15 34.06 1.86 -8.23
CA ALA A 15 35.38 2.00 -8.88
C ALA A 15 36.47 0.89 -8.84
N SER A 16 36.67 0.26 -10.01
CA SER A 16 37.90 0.28 -10.85
C SER A 16 39.23 -0.40 -10.46
N GLN A 17 39.94 -0.86 -11.52
CA GLN A 17 41.42 -1.03 -11.66
C GLN A 17 42.07 -2.25 -10.92
N GLU A 18 43.16 -2.91 -11.38
CA GLU A 18 44.13 -2.66 -12.49
C GLU A 18 44.53 -3.91 -13.34
N LEU A 19 44.90 -3.64 -14.60
CA LEU A 19 46.06 -4.08 -15.43
C LEU A 19 46.82 -5.41 -15.24
N SER A 20 47.24 -6.02 -16.36
CA SER A 20 48.54 -6.74 -16.53
C SER A 20 48.91 -6.98 -18.01
N PRO A 21 50.04 -6.42 -18.54
CA PRO A 21 50.52 -6.69 -19.91
C PRO A 21 51.99 -7.18 -20.01
N LEU A 22 52.30 -7.99 -21.04
CA LEU A 22 53.65 -8.34 -21.53
C LEU A 22 53.61 -8.36 -23.09
N LYS A 23 54.57 -7.84 -23.89
CA LYS A 23 56.03 -8.01 -23.98
C LYS A 23 56.46 -9.44 -24.35
N THR A 24 57.33 -9.71 -25.33
CA THR A 24 57.99 -8.90 -26.40
C THR A 24 58.09 -9.82 -27.67
N GLU A 25 58.77 -9.59 -28.80
CA GLU A 25 59.99 -8.83 -29.17
C GLU A 25 60.07 -8.59 -30.69
N ASN A 26 61.08 -7.85 -31.16
CA ASN A 26 61.34 -7.55 -32.59
C ASN A 26 62.86 -7.52 -32.86
N ALA A 27 63.32 -8.06 -34.01
CA ALA A 27 64.70 -7.94 -34.47
C ALA A 27 64.79 -7.81 -36.01
N ASN A 28 65.57 -6.85 -36.49
CA ASN A 28 65.80 -6.52 -37.91
C ASN A 28 67.22 -6.88 -38.36
N ALA A 29 67.39 -7.30 -39.62
CA ALA A 29 68.50 -7.05 -40.56
C ALA A 29 68.45 -8.11 -41.69
N SER A 30 68.13 -7.82 -42.96
CA SER A 30 68.80 -6.95 -43.95
C SER A 30 70.07 -7.55 -44.58
N LEU A 31 70.05 -7.80 -45.90
CA LEU A 31 70.97 -7.21 -46.91
C LEU A 31 70.57 -7.59 -48.36
N LEU A 32 71.04 -6.79 -49.32
CA LEU A 32 70.93 -6.88 -50.79
C LEU A 32 72.34 -7.15 -51.40
N PRO A 33 72.58 -7.33 -52.72
CA PRO A 33 71.73 -7.20 -53.93
C PRO A 33 71.65 -8.57 -54.72
N GLU A 34 71.53 -8.75 -56.04
CA GLU A 34 71.61 -7.88 -57.25
C GLU A 34 70.87 -8.50 -58.48
N ASP A 35 71.16 -8.02 -59.70
CA ASP A 35 70.44 -8.20 -60.98
C ASP A 35 70.50 -9.57 -61.69
N GLY A 36 69.50 -9.83 -62.55
CA GLY A 36 69.48 -10.93 -63.54
C GLY A 36 68.34 -10.82 -64.58
N GLU A 37 68.67 -10.46 -65.83
CA GLU A 37 67.72 -10.15 -66.93
C GLU A 37 66.79 -11.29 -67.45
N LYS A 38 65.73 -10.86 -68.17
CA LYS A 38 65.04 -11.50 -69.34
C LYS A 38 63.87 -12.50 -69.14
N ALA A 39 62.67 -11.92 -69.21
CA ALA A 39 61.71 -12.05 -70.33
C ALA A 39 60.85 -13.33 -70.56
N ALA A 40 59.55 -13.05 -70.75
CA ALA A 40 58.58 -13.70 -71.67
C ALA A 40 58.04 -15.13 -71.38
N ARG A 41 56.83 -15.19 -70.79
CA ARG A 41 55.66 -15.92 -71.36
C ARG A 41 54.33 -15.61 -70.62
N PRO A 42 53.42 -14.79 -71.20
CA PRO A 42 52.06 -14.65 -70.72
C PRO A 42 51.08 -15.48 -71.57
N GLU A 43 50.64 -16.64 -71.08
CA GLU A 43 49.42 -17.36 -71.56
C GLU A 43 49.07 -18.57 -70.67
N GLU A 44 50.08 -19.34 -70.21
CA GLU A 44 49.87 -20.50 -69.32
C GLU A 44 49.43 -20.09 -67.90
N TRP A 45 49.92 -18.95 -67.41
CA TRP A 45 49.61 -18.44 -66.07
C TRP A 45 48.13 -18.09 -65.86
N THR A 46 47.38 -17.75 -66.91
CA THR A 46 45.95 -17.38 -66.80
C THR A 46 45.03 -18.58 -66.53
N ASP A 47 45.47 -19.80 -66.81
CA ASP A 47 44.73 -21.01 -66.46
C ASP A 47 45.19 -21.56 -65.11
N SER A 48 46.49 -21.52 -64.82
CA SER A 48 47.01 -21.83 -63.47
C SER A 48 46.46 -20.88 -62.40
N ALA A 49 46.34 -19.58 -62.68
CA ALA A 49 45.76 -18.61 -61.76
C ALA A 49 44.24 -18.81 -61.57
N ARG A 50 43.49 -19.19 -62.63
CA ARG A 50 42.07 -19.53 -62.48
C ARG A 50 41.83 -20.85 -61.76
N PHE A 51 42.75 -21.82 -61.90
CA PHE A 51 42.73 -23.04 -61.11
C PHE A 51 43.06 -22.78 -59.63
N LEU A 52 44.10 -21.99 -59.36
CA LEU A 52 44.47 -21.60 -57.99
C LEU A 52 43.38 -20.74 -57.34
N GLN A 53 42.83 -19.74 -58.03
CA GLN A 53 41.69 -18.96 -57.55
C GLN A 53 40.46 -19.85 -57.32
N GLY A 54 40.16 -20.79 -58.22
CA GLY A 54 39.08 -21.76 -58.00
C GLY A 54 39.32 -22.68 -56.81
N GLN A 55 40.58 -23.01 -56.51
CA GLN A 55 40.99 -23.81 -55.36
C GLN A 55 40.97 -22.99 -54.05
N GLU A 56 41.34 -21.71 -54.09
CA GLU A 56 41.18 -20.78 -52.97
C GLU A 56 39.70 -20.49 -52.70
N GLU A 57 38.88 -20.26 -53.72
CA GLU A 57 37.41 -20.10 -53.60
C GLU A 57 36.74 -21.40 -53.12
N GLU A 58 37.22 -22.59 -53.49
CA GLU A 58 36.73 -23.86 -52.95
C GLU A 58 37.17 -24.07 -51.49
N GLU A 59 38.43 -23.76 -51.14
CA GLU A 59 38.90 -23.86 -49.76
C GLU A 59 38.23 -22.81 -48.86
N GLU A 60 38.03 -21.59 -49.33
CA GLU A 60 37.26 -20.53 -48.65
C GLU A 60 35.82 -20.98 -48.43
N ARG A 61 35.15 -21.54 -49.45
CA ARG A 61 33.79 -22.10 -49.29
C ARG A 61 33.73 -23.31 -48.35
N LEU A 62 34.81 -24.10 -48.24
CA LEU A 62 34.93 -25.18 -47.25
C LEU A 62 35.22 -24.64 -45.84
N ARG A 63 36.02 -23.58 -45.69
CA ARG A 63 36.25 -22.85 -44.44
C ARG A 63 34.96 -22.20 -43.95
N ASP A 64 34.22 -21.53 -44.84
CA ASP A 64 32.92 -20.91 -44.57
C ASP A 64 31.86 -21.94 -44.22
N ALA A 65 31.76 -23.06 -44.95
CA ALA A 65 30.86 -24.15 -44.60
C ALA A 65 31.23 -24.78 -43.24
N GLY A 66 32.53 -24.88 -42.93
CA GLY A 66 33.03 -25.31 -41.63
C GLY A 66 32.71 -24.33 -40.50
N GLN A 67 32.87 -23.02 -40.72
CA GLN A 67 32.51 -21.98 -39.74
C GLN A 67 31.00 -21.87 -39.55
N ALA A 68 30.21 -21.90 -40.62
CA ALA A 68 28.74 -21.88 -40.57
C ALA A 68 28.20 -23.14 -39.87
N GLY A 69 28.78 -24.32 -40.16
CA GLY A 69 28.46 -25.56 -39.45
C GLY A 69 28.82 -25.50 -37.96
N SER A 70 30.02 -25.00 -37.63
CA SER A 70 30.48 -24.80 -36.24
C SER A 70 29.60 -23.80 -35.47
N ALA A 71 29.23 -22.69 -36.12
CA ALA A 71 28.35 -21.67 -35.56
C ALA A 71 26.92 -22.20 -35.37
N SER A 72 26.37 -22.95 -36.34
CA SER A 72 25.07 -23.61 -36.20
C SER A 72 25.08 -24.61 -35.03
N ILE A 73 26.10 -25.45 -34.92
CA ILE A 73 26.23 -26.41 -33.80
C ILE A 73 26.36 -25.67 -32.47
N SER A 74 27.16 -24.60 -32.42
CA SER A 74 27.32 -23.78 -31.22
C SER A 74 25.99 -23.15 -30.79
N GLN A 75 25.25 -22.55 -31.72
CA GLN A 75 23.93 -21.97 -31.48
C GLN A 75 22.90 -23.03 -31.05
N ASP A 76 22.89 -24.21 -31.68
CA ASP A 76 22.03 -25.34 -31.27
C ASP A 76 22.37 -25.83 -29.86
N THR A 77 23.66 -25.89 -29.49
CA THR A 77 24.05 -26.26 -28.10
C THR A 77 23.69 -25.18 -27.08
N GLU A 78 23.79 -23.90 -27.43
CA GLU A 78 23.39 -22.79 -26.57
C GLU A 78 21.87 -22.81 -26.33
N ILE A 79 21.08 -22.99 -27.40
CA ILE A 79 19.62 -23.15 -27.33
C ILE A 79 19.22 -24.39 -26.50
N GLN A 80 19.96 -25.49 -26.59
CA GLN A 80 19.72 -26.68 -25.75
C GLN A 80 20.04 -26.43 -24.27
N VAL A 81 21.13 -25.70 -23.98
CA VAL A 81 21.52 -25.32 -22.62
C VAL A 81 20.53 -24.32 -22.01
N GLU A 82 20.01 -23.37 -22.77
CA GLU A 82 18.94 -22.46 -22.31
C GLU A 82 17.65 -23.22 -22.00
N LYS A 83 17.20 -24.12 -22.90
CA LYS A 83 16.02 -24.96 -22.65
C LYS A 83 16.20 -25.88 -21.44
N GLY A 84 17.41 -26.41 -21.22
CA GLY A 84 17.74 -27.19 -20.02
C GLY A 84 17.57 -26.36 -18.74
N LYS A 85 18.11 -25.13 -18.71
CA LYS A 85 17.94 -24.20 -17.59
C LYS A 85 16.47 -23.77 -17.40
N GLU A 86 15.73 -23.55 -18.48
CA GLU A 86 14.30 -23.20 -18.41
C GLU A 86 13.47 -24.33 -17.78
N LEU A 87 13.74 -25.59 -18.17
CA LEU A 87 13.12 -26.77 -17.56
C LEU A 87 13.50 -26.91 -16.08
N GLU A 88 14.78 -26.75 -15.73
CA GLU A 88 15.24 -26.83 -14.34
C GLU A 88 14.61 -25.72 -13.46
N LEU A 89 14.58 -24.47 -13.95
CA LEU A 89 13.90 -23.35 -13.29
C LEU A 89 12.40 -23.61 -13.10
N LYS A 90 11.76 -24.24 -14.08
CA LYS A 90 10.34 -24.60 -14.02
C LYS A 90 10.07 -25.73 -13.02
N GLU A 91 10.91 -26.75 -12.97
CA GLU A 91 10.82 -27.83 -11.98
C GLU A 91 11.07 -27.30 -10.56
N GLN A 92 12.03 -26.39 -10.36
CA GLN A 92 12.25 -25.70 -9.10
C GLN A 92 11.04 -24.83 -8.70
N PHE A 93 10.43 -24.10 -9.65
CA PHE A 93 9.23 -23.30 -9.40
C PHE A 93 8.02 -24.17 -9.03
N ASP A 94 7.78 -25.26 -9.76
CA ASP A 94 6.69 -26.20 -9.46
C ASP A 94 6.96 -27.03 -8.18
N ALA A 95 8.21 -27.17 -7.74
CA ALA A 95 8.57 -27.71 -6.41
C ALA A 95 8.24 -26.73 -5.29
N LEU A 96 8.75 -25.50 -5.37
CA LEU A 96 8.48 -24.44 -4.39
C LEU A 96 6.97 -24.15 -4.28
N ARG A 97 6.24 -24.23 -5.41
CA ARG A 97 4.79 -24.10 -5.45
C ARG A 97 4.07 -25.24 -4.73
N ARG A 98 4.54 -26.48 -4.85
CA ARG A 98 3.99 -27.64 -4.11
C ARG A 98 4.21 -27.48 -2.60
N GLU A 99 5.43 -27.21 -2.17
CA GLU A 99 5.78 -26.94 -0.76
C GLU A 99 4.94 -25.80 -0.18
N HIS A 100 4.73 -24.71 -0.94
CA HIS A 100 3.87 -23.61 -0.52
C HIS A 100 2.40 -24.03 -0.39
N THR A 101 1.86 -24.86 -1.29
CA THR A 101 0.49 -25.38 -1.14
C THR A 101 0.34 -26.39 0.00
N GLU A 102 1.36 -27.20 0.26
CA GLU A 102 1.36 -28.20 1.34
C GLU A 102 1.42 -27.51 2.72
N THR A 103 2.33 -26.55 2.90
CA THR A 103 2.43 -25.73 4.12
C THR A 103 1.18 -24.88 4.37
N LEU A 104 0.55 -24.33 3.32
CA LEU A 104 -0.75 -23.63 3.45
C LEU A 104 -1.87 -24.58 3.93
N GLN A 105 -1.95 -25.79 3.39
CA GLN A 105 -2.94 -26.77 3.84
C GLN A 105 -2.66 -27.27 5.27
N GLU A 106 -1.40 -27.41 5.67
CA GLU A 106 -1.02 -27.75 7.04
C GLU A 106 -1.42 -26.66 8.02
N LEU A 107 -1.17 -25.39 7.67
CA LEU A 107 -1.59 -24.23 8.46
C LEU A 107 -3.13 -24.15 8.57
N GLN A 108 -3.85 -24.43 7.49
CA GLN A 108 -5.33 -24.52 7.50
C GLN A 108 -5.82 -25.65 8.43
N ARG A 109 -5.27 -26.87 8.28
CA ARG A 109 -5.61 -28.03 9.12
C ARG A 109 -5.31 -27.77 10.61
N ALA A 110 -4.19 -27.13 10.93
CA ALA A 110 -3.84 -26.75 12.30
C ALA A 110 -4.80 -25.70 12.87
N HIS A 111 -5.15 -24.68 12.08
CA HIS A 111 -6.10 -23.63 12.48
C HIS A 111 -7.53 -24.16 12.70
N GLU A 112 -7.97 -25.13 11.90
CA GLU A 112 -9.25 -25.82 12.09
C GLU A 112 -9.24 -26.68 13.37
N GLN A 113 -8.15 -27.40 13.64
CA GLN A 113 -7.98 -28.16 14.88
C GLN A 113 -7.94 -27.25 16.12
N GLU A 114 -7.22 -26.13 16.08
CA GLU A 114 -7.18 -25.15 17.16
C GLU A 114 -8.58 -24.57 17.44
N LYS A 115 -9.33 -24.20 16.40
CA LYS A 115 -10.73 -23.76 16.52
C LYS A 115 -11.63 -24.79 17.19
N LEU A 116 -11.51 -26.07 16.81
CA LEU A 116 -12.28 -27.15 17.40
C LEU A 116 -11.92 -27.34 18.88
N LEU A 117 -10.64 -27.41 19.22
CA LEU A 117 -10.18 -27.55 20.61
C LEU A 117 -10.58 -26.36 21.48
N LEU A 118 -10.54 -25.13 20.94
CA LEU A 118 -11.00 -23.92 21.61
C LEU A 118 -12.51 -23.95 21.86
N ALA A 119 -13.31 -24.36 20.86
CA ALA A 119 -14.75 -24.49 20.99
C ALA A 119 -15.14 -25.58 22.01
N GLU A 120 -14.47 -26.74 22.02
CA GLU A 120 -14.68 -27.77 23.03
C GLU A 120 -14.29 -27.27 24.44
N SER A 121 -13.16 -26.57 24.58
CA SER A 121 -12.71 -26.01 25.86
C SER A 121 -13.68 -24.97 26.40
N HIS A 122 -14.19 -24.08 25.52
CA HIS A 122 -15.25 -23.13 25.83
C HIS A 122 -16.50 -23.88 26.35
N HIS A 123 -17.02 -24.82 25.56
CA HIS A 123 -18.22 -25.58 25.91
C HIS A 123 -18.10 -26.38 27.21
N ARG A 124 -16.94 -27.00 27.46
CA ARG A 124 -16.62 -27.67 28.75
C ARG A 124 -16.66 -26.68 29.93
N SER A 125 -16.14 -25.47 29.75
CA SER A 125 -16.16 -24.44 30.81
C SER A 125 -17.54 -23.84 31.03
N GLU A 126 -18.33 -23.63 29.97
CA GLU A 126 -19.75 -23.26 30.04
C GLU A 126 -20.56 -24.31 30.80
N ALA A 127 -20.40 -25.60 30.46
CA ALA A 127 -21.10 -26.69 31.13
C ALA A 127 -20.77 -26.76 32.63
N ALA A 128 -19.48 -26.68 33.00
CA ALA A 128 -19.05 -26.67 34.40
C ALA A 128 -19.57 -25.44 35.19
N LEU A 129 -19.68 -24.27 34.54
CA LEU A 129 -20.31 -23.10 35.13
C LEU A 129 -21.83 -23.29 35.28
N GLN A 130 -22.49 -23.87 34.28
CA GLN A 130 -23.93 -24.17 34.28
C GLN A 130 -24.29 -25.15 35.42
N GLU A 131 -23.51 -26.23 35.60
CA GLU A 131 -23.65 -27.18 36.70
C GLU A 131 -23.47 -26.47 38.06
N LYS A 132 -22.44 -25.62 38.20
CA LYS A 132 -22.19 -24.86 39.43
C LYS A 132 -23.33 -23.87 39.73
N ILE A 133 -23.91 -23.23 38.71
CA ILE A 133 -25.09 -22.36 38.84
C ILE A 133 -26.30 -23.19 39.29
N GLN A 134 -26.52 -24.38 38.74
CA GLN A 134 -27.62 -25.26 39.16
C GLN A 134 -27.44 -25.75 40.61
N ALA A 135 -26.22 -26.12 41.01
CA ALA A 135 -25.91 -26.54 42.38
C ALA A 135 -26.08 -25.40 43.40
N LEU A 136 -25.67 -24.18 43.07
CA LEU A 136 -25.91 -23.00 43.93
C LEU A 136 -27.40 -22.65 44.00
N ASN A 137 -28.14 -22.78 42.90
CA ASN A 137 -29.59 -22.56 42.90
C ASN A 137 -30.37 -23.60 43.71
N SER A 138 -29.96 -24.88 43.70
CA SER A 138 -30.61 -25.91 44.54
C SER A 138 -30.26 -25.73 46.03
N GLN A 139 -29.03 -25.34 46.35
CA GLN A 139 -28.66 -24.92 47.71
C GLN A 139 -29.49 -23.72 48.18
N LEU A 140 -29.60 -22.66 47.36
CA LEU A 140 -30.41 -21.46 47.65
C LEU A 140 -31.87 -21.81 47.94
N LYS A 141 -32.51 -22.62 47.08
CA LYS A 141 -33.88 -23.10 47.28
C LYS A 141 -34.02 -23.88 48.58
N SER A 142 -33.11 -24.83 48.86
CA SER A 142 -33.12 -25.61 50.09
C SER A 142 -32.93 -24.75 51.36
N PHE A 143 -32.23 -23.62 51.25
CA PHE A 143 -32.06 -22.66 52.34
C PHE A 143 -33.31 -21.79 52.53
N GLN A 144 -33.92 -21.29 51.44
CA GLN A 144 -35.20 -20.59 51.47
C GLN A 144 -36.33 -21.47 52.04
N GLU A 145 -36.38 -22.76 51.67
CA GLU A 145 -37.33 -23.74 52.23
C GLU A 145 -37.10 -24.03 53.72
N ARG A 146 -35.86 -23.93 54.21
CA ARG A 146 -35.55 -24.03 55.66
C ARG A 146 -35.95 -22.77 56.39
N MET A 147 -35.64 -21.59 55.82
CA MET A 147 -36.02 -20.28 56.34
C MET A 147 -37.53 -20.18 56.52
N LYS A 148 -38.32 -20.44 55.45
CA LYS A 148 -39.79 -20.46 55.51
C LYS A 148 -40.32 -21.40 56.59
N ARG A 149 -39.80 -22.62 56.71
CA ARG A 149 -40.24 -23.55 57.76
C ARG A 149 -39.86 -23.11 59.18
N VAL A 150 -38.78 -22.35 59.35
CA VAL A 150 -38.44 -21.73 60.64
C VAL A 150 -39.38 -20.55 60.93
N GLU A 151 -39.66 -19.70 59.94
CA GLU A 151 -40.60 -18.58 60.04
C GLU A 151 -42.03 -19.07 60.36
N GLU A 152 -42.54 -20.06 59.62
CA GLU A 152 -43.83 -20.72 59.85
C GLU A 152 -43.91 -21.37 61.24
N SER A 153 -42.83 -22.02 61.69
CA SER A 153 -42.76 -22.67 63.01
C SER A 153 -42.72 -21.65 64.15
N LEU A 154 -41.96 -20.57 64.00
CA LEU A 154 -41.88 -19.47 64.95
C LEU A 154 -43.23 -18.76 65.04
N LEU A 155 -43.79 -18.33 63.91
CA LEU A 155 -45.10 -17.67 63.82
C LEU A 155 -46.20 -18.54 64.42
N ARG A 156 -46.22 -19.84 64.14
CA ARG A 156 -47.19 -20.78 64.75
C ARG A 156 -47.00 -20.92 66.26
N THR A 157 -45.76 -20.90 66.74
CA THR A 157 -45.44 -21.00 68.17
C THR A 157 -45.85 -19.73 68.91
N ASP A 158 -45.53 -18.56 68.37
CA ASP A 158 -45.82 -17.28 69.00
C ASP A 158 -47.31 -16.90 68.88
N TYR A 159 -47.98 -17.23 67.77
CA TYR A 159 -49.44 -17.14 67.65
C TYR A 159 -50.14 -18.03 68.69
N LYS A 160 -49.63 -19.25 68.92
CA LYS A 160 -50.16 -20.13 69.96
C LYS A 160 -49.97 -19.52 71.36
N LYS A 161 -48.76 -19.04 71.71
CA LYS A 161 -48.52 -18.36 72.99
C LYS A 161 -49.44 -17.15 73.17
N HIS A 162 -49.59 -16.34 72.12
CA HIS A 162 -50.43 -15.14 72.17
C HIS A 162 -51.90 -15.50 72.48
N ILE A 163 -52.42 -16.62 71.96
CA ILE A 163 -53.74 -17.14 72.32
C ILE A 163 -53.78 -17.65 73.77
N GLU A 164 -52.72 -18.29 74.26
CA GLU A 164 -52.61 -18.77 75.65
C GLU A 164 -52.44 -17.61 76.67
N GLU A 165 -51.84 -16.49 76.27
CA GLU A 165 -51.54 -15.32 77.11
C GLU A 165 -52.64 -14.23 77.07
N HIS A 166 -53.29 -14.04 75.91
CA HIS A 166 -54.26 -12.95 75.68
C HIS A 166 -55.65 -13.41 75.19
N GLY A 167 -55.82 -14.70 74.89
CA GLY A 167 -57.05 -15.26 74.33
C GLY A 167 -57.11 -15.19 72.79
N SER A 168 -58.21 -15.69 72.22
CA SER A 168 -58.45 -15.61 70.78
C SER A 168 -58.47 -14.13 70.31
N PRO A 169 -57.94 -13.81 69.11
CA PRO A 169 -58.12 -12.49 68.52
C PRO A 169 -59.57 -12.04 68.54
N ASN A 170 -59.78 -10.80 68.95
CA ASN A 170 -61.06 -10.09 68.89
C ASN A 170 -61.30 -9.62 67.44
N PRO A 171 -62.53 -9.70 66.89
CA PRO A 171 -62.87 -9.17 65.56
C PRO A 171 -62.41 -7.74 65.26
N PHE A 172 -62.18 -6.90 66.28
CA PHE A 172 -61.51 -5.61 66.14
C PHE A 172 -60.14 -5.71 65.42
N TRP A 173 -59.33 -6.71 65.77
CA TRP A 173 -58.01 -6.92 65.16
C TRP A 173 -58.11 -7.52 63.75
N GLU A 174 -59.16 -8.30 63.47
CA GLU A 174 -59.44 -8.80 62.11
C GLU A 174 -59.76 -7.63 61.17
N GLN A 175 -60.60 -6.70 61.64
CA GLN A 175 -60.94 -5.47 60.91
C GLN A 175 -59.74 -4.53 60.73
N GLU A 176 -58.87 -4.37 61.74
CA GLU A 176 -57.66 -3.56 61.62
C GLU A 176 -56.64 -4.19 60.64
N LEU A 177 -56.51 -5.52 60.63
CA LEU A 177 -55.68 -6.23 59.64
C LEU A 177 -56.22 -6.06 58.21
N GLU A 178 -57.53 -6.11 58.01
CA GLU A 178 -58.17 -5.87 56.71
C GLU A 178 -57.98 -4.41 56.25
N SER A 179 -58.13 -3.45 57.16
CA SER A 179 -57.83 -2.02 56.94
C SER A 179 -56.37 -1.78 56.52
N LEU A 180 -55.42 -2.37 57.25
CA LEU A 180 -53.98 -2.27 56.93
C LEU A 180 -53.64 -2.97 55.61
N HIS A 181 -54.27 -4.10 55.30
CA HIS A 181 -54.09 -4.80 54.03
C HIS A 181 -54.48 -3.90 52.84
N PHE A 182 -55.66 -3.29 52.88
CA PHE A 182 -56.11 -2.35 51.84
C PHE A 182 -55.16 -1.14 51.68
N VAL A 183 -54.64 -0.59 52.79
CA VAL A 183 -53.65 0.50 52.73
C VAL A 183 -52.32 0.05 52.12
N ILE A 184 -51.90 -1.20 52.33
CA ILE A 184 -50.73 -1.80 51.68
C ILE A 184 -50.98 -2.00 50.17
N GLU A 185 -52.13 -2.53 49.77
CA GLU A 185 -52.51 -2.69 48.36
C GLU A 185 -52.51 -1.36 47.60
N MET A 186 -53.13 -0.31 48.16
CA MET A 186 -53.11 1.03 47.57
C MET A 186 -51.68 1.59 47.44
N LYS A 187 -50.80 1.32 48.41
CA LYS A 187 -49.39 1.74 48.34
C LYS A 187 -48.62 0.96 47.28
N ASN A 188 -48.88 -0.33 47.12
CA ASN A 188 -48.24 -1.17 46.11
C ASN A 188 -48.63 -0.73 44.69
N GLU A 189 -49.91 -0.48 44.39
CA GLU A 189 -50.30 0.04 43.07
C GLU A 189 -49.79 1.48 42.84
N HIS A 190 -49.66 2.30 43.89
CA HIS A 190 -48.98 3.60 43.76
C HIS A 190 -47.50 3.44 43.39
N ILE A 191 -46.78 2.51 44.03
CA ILE A 191 -45.38 2.17 43.69
C ILE A 191 -45.30 1.68 42.23
N HIS A 192 -46.15 0.74 41.81
CA HIS A 192 -46.21 0.30 40.41
C HIS A 192 -46.57 1.43 39.44
N GLY A 193 -47.36 2.42 39.87
CA GLY A 193 -47.63 3.66 39.14
C GLY A 193 -46.44 4.63 39.07
N LEU A 194 -45.43 4.48 39.94
CA LEU A 194 -44.14 5.18 39.86
C LEU A 194 -43.13 4.37 39.04
N ASP A 195 -43.05 3.05 39.21
CA ASP A 195 -42.18 2.13 38.43
C ASP A 195 -42.42 2.32 36.92
N LYS A 196 -43.70 2.33 36.50
CA LYS A 196 -44.13 2.56 35.11
C LYS A 196 -43.69 3.94 34.57
N LYS A 197 -43.53 4.95 35.43
CA LYS A 197 -43.06 6.29 35.06
C LYS A 197 -41.53 6.37 35.02
N LEU A 198 -40.86 5.71 35.97
CA LEU A 198 -39.40 5.60 36.00
C LEU A 198 -38.90 4.96 34.71
N LEU A 199 -39.43 3.79 34.35
CA LEU A 199 -39.10 3.10 33.10
C LEU A 199 -39.33 3.98 31.85
N HIS A 200 -40.41 4.76 31.84
CA HIS A 200 -40.68 5.70 30.75
C HIS A 200 -39.63 6.82 30.67
N LEU A 201 -39.22 7.38 31.82
CA LEU A 201 -38.16 8.40 31.88
C LEU A 201 -36.81 7.83 31.44
N GLU A 202 -36.43 6.64 31.92
CA GLU A 202 -35.23 5.91 31.49
C GLU A 202 -35.22 5.73 29.96
N THR A 203 -36.33 5.26 29.36
CA THR A 203 -36.41 5.12 27.89
C THR A 203 -36.39 6.47 27.15
N VAL A 204 -36.70 7.59 27.81
CA VAL A 204 -36.59 8.94 27.22
C VAL A 204 -35.16 9.48 27.34
N GLU A 205 -34.48 9.18 28.45
CA GLU A 205 -33.07 9.50 28.68
C GLU A 205 -32.16 8.78 27.67
N GLU A 206 -32.36 7.48 27.44
CA GLU A 206 -31.67 6.70 26.37
C GLU A 206 -31.79 7.38 25.00
N ARG A 207 -33.01 7.83 24.63
CA ARG A 207 -33.26 8.52 23.36
C ARG A 207 -32.61 9.90 23.32
N ASN A 208 -32.56 10.62 24.44
CA ASN A 208 -31.90 11.91 24.53
C ASN A 208 -30.37 11.77 24.33
N LEU A 209 -29.75 10.76 24.95
CA LEU A 209 -28.32 10.46 24.76
C LEU A 209 -27.99 10.18 23.28
N LEU A 210 -28.79 9.34 22.60
CA LEU A 210 -28.62 9.06 21.16
C LEU A 210 -28.79 10.31 20.29
N LEU A 211 -29.70 11.23 20.66
CA LEU A 211 -29.88 12.50 19.97
C LEU A 211 -28.71 13.46 20.23
N GLU A 212 -28.18 13.53 21.45
CA GLU A 212 -26.98 14.30 21.77
C GLU A 212 -25.75 13.80 20.99
N GLU A 213 -25.55 12.49 20.90
CA GLU A 213 -24.49 11.90 20.06
C GLU A 213 -24.67 12.30 18.60
N LYS A 214 -25.90 12.19 18.04
CA LYS A 214 -26.13 12.58 16.65
C LYS A 214 -25.95 14.08 16.42
N VAL A 215 -26.27 14.94 17.40
CA VAL A 215 -25.96 16.38 17.36
C VAL A 215 -24.44 16.61 17.34
N LYS A 216 -23.68 15.95 18.22
CA LYS A 216 -22.20 16.05 18.26
C LYS A 216 -21.57 15.64 16.92
N THR A 217 -22.03 14.54 16.32
CA THR A 217 -21.57 14.11 14.98
C THR A 217 -21.94 15.12 13.89
N LEU A 218 -23.18 15.65 13.87
CA LEU A 218 -23.61 16.65 12.89
C LEU A 218 -22.87 17.99 13.04
N GLN A 219 -22.45 18.36 14.26
CA GLN A 219 -21.59 19.52 14.50
C GLN A 219 -20.21 19.31 13.88
N GLN A 220 -19.57 18.16 14.14
CA GLN A 220 -18.28 17.81 13.54
C GLN A 220 -18.34 17.75 12.01
N GLU A 221 -19.36 17.09 11.43
CA GLU A 221 -19.60 17.04 9.98
C GLU A 221 -19.70 18.47 9.37
N ASN A 222 -20.31 19.41 10.09
CA ASN A 222 -20.47 20.80 9.68
C ASN A 222 -19.15 21.59 9.76
N GLU A 223 -18.39 21.43 10.84
CA GLU A 223 -17.05 22.02 10.99
C GLU A 223 -16.10 21.54 9.88
N ASP A 224 -16.07 20.23 9.59
CA ASP A 224 -15.29 19.66 8.48
C ASP A 224 -15.72 20.22 7.10
N LEU A 225 -17.02 20.53 6.92
CA LEU A 225 -17.53 21.17 5.69
C LEU A 225 -17.16 22.65 5.61
N GLN A 226 -17.16 23.38 6.73
CA GLN A 226 -16.70 24.77 6.80
C GLN A 226 -15.20 24.88 6.47
N VAL A 227 -14.36 24.03 7.06
CA VAL A 227 -12.92 23.98 6.77
C VAL A 227 -12.65 23.66 5.29
N ARG A 228 -13.34 22.67 4.73
CA ARG A 228 -13.25 22.36 3.28
C ARG A 228 -13.69 23.55 2.42
N THR A 229 -14.80 24.20 2.75
CA THR A 229 -15.31 25.38 2.03
C THR A 229 -14.31 26.55 2.07
N GLN A 230 -13.70 26.80 3.22
CA GLN A 230 -12.68 27.84 3.38
C GLN A 230 -11.42 27.53 2.55
N ASN A 231 -10.97 26.26 2.51
CA ASN A 231 -9.84 25.85 1.66
C ASN A 231 -10.15 26.04 0.17
N HIS A 232 -11.35 25.66 -0.29
CA HIS A 232 -11.79 25.92 -1.67
C HIS A 232 -11.87 27.42 -1.98
N LEU A 233 -12.30 28.26 -1.03
CA LEU A 233 -12.36 29.72 -1.18
C LEU A 233 -10.95 30.34 -1.32
N VAL A 234 -9.96 29.83 -0.59
CA VAL A 234 -8.55 30.25 -0.72
C VAL A 234 -7.98 29.87 -2.09
N MET A 235 -8.17 28.61 -2.53
CA MET A 235 -7.71 28.17 -3.86
C MET A 235 -8.39 28.95 -5.00
N ALA A 236 -9.68 29.26 -4.88
CA ALA A 236 -10.41 30.07 -5.87
C ALA A 236 -9.88 31.51 -5.96
N ARG A 237 -9.41 32.11 -4.86
CA ARG A 237 -8.75 33.41 -4.86
C ARG A 237 -7.38 33.34 -5.53
N GLN A 238 -6.55 32.37 -5.15
CA GLN A 238 -5.22 32.15 -5.75
C GLN A 238 -5.31 31.98 -7.27
N LEU A 239 -6.20 31.12 -7.76
CA LEU A 239 -6.43 30.93 -9.20
C LEU A 239 -6.95 32.21 -9.89
N SER A 240 -7.74 33.04 -9.21
CA SER A 240 -8.18 34.33 -9.75
C SER A 240 -7.05 35.37 -9.81
N GLU A 241 -6.14 35.36 -8.84
CA GLU A 241 -4.94 36.21 -8.80
C GLU A 241 -3.95 35.80 -9.90
N GLU A 242 -3.70 34.49 -10.07
CA GLU A 242 -2.91 33.93 -11.17
C GLU A 242 -3.49 34.26 -12.54
N LEU A 243 -4.81 34.10 -12.73
CA LEU A 243 -5.50 34.48 -13.97
C LEU A 243 -5.43 35.98 -14.26
N GLN A 244 -5.43 36.83 -13.23
CA GLN A 244 -5.26 38.28 -13.39
C GLN A 244 -3.81 38.64 -13.74
N ALA A 245 -2.82 37.98 -13.11
CA ALA A 245 -1.40 38.16 -13.44
C ALA A 245 -1.10 37.75 -14.89
N ALA A 246 -1.53 36.56 -15.32
CA ALA A 246 -1.33 36.05 -16.67
C ALA A 246 -1.97 36.93 -17.76
N ARG A 247 -3.15 37.52 -17.48
CA ARG A 247 -3.76 38.53 -18.36
C ARG A 247 -2.89 39.80 -18.46
N GLY A 248 -2.41 40.30 -17.33
CA GLY A 248 -1.52 41.46 -17.28
C GLY A 248 -0.15 41.21 -17.92
N GLU A 249 0.30 39.97 -18.08
CA GLU A 249 1.48 39.61 -18.88
C GLU A 249 1.16 39.53 -20.38
N LEU A 250 0.06 38.90 -20.75
CA LEU A 250 -0.42 38.84 -22.14
C LEU A 250 -0.67 40.25 -22.73
N GLU A 251 -1.21 41.17 -21.94
CA GLU A 251 -1.40 42.57 -22.33
C GLU A 251 -0.08 43.30 -22.59
N LYS A 252 0.96 43.05 -21.77
CA LYS A 252 2.31 43.60 -22.01
C LYS A 252 2.95 42.99 -23.25
N GLU A 253 2.81 41.67 -23.46
CA GLU A 253 3.33 40.99 -24.63
C GLU A 253 2.66 41.47 -25.93
N ALA A 254 1.35 41.78 -25.88
CA ALA A 254 0.64 42.42 -26.98
C ALA A 254 1.16 43.84 -27.26
N GLN A 255 1.37 44.66 -26.22
CA GLN A 255 1.93 46.02 -26.37
C GLN A 255 3.35 45.99 -26.97
N LEU A 256 4.22 45.08 -26.51
CA LEU A 256 5.57 44.90 -27.04
C LEU A 256 5.57 44.39 -28.49
N ARG A 257 4.67 43.46 -28.83
CA ARG A 257 4.46 42.97 -30.20
C ARG A 257 4.01 44.09 -31.15
N ASP A 258 3.10 44.95 -30.69
CA ASP A 258 2.65 46.12 -31.45
C ASP A 258 3.75 47.19 -31.57
N GLN A 259 4.61 47.38 -30.56
CA GLN A 259 5.77 48.25 -30.66
C GLN A 259 6.77 47.71 -31.70
N ALA A 260 7.20 46.46 -31.58
CA ALA A 260 8.11 45.82 -32.53
C ALA A 260 7.53 45.79 -33.96
N ARG A 261 6.20 45.73 -34.10
CA ARG A 261 5.51 45.89 -35.38
C ARG A 261 5.67 47.30 -35.95
N ARG A 262 5.44 48.36 -35.18
CA ARG A 262 5.62 49.76 -35.63
C ARG A 262 7.09 50.02 -35.99
N GLU A 263 8.02 49.56 -35.17
CA GLU A 263 9.47 49.67 -35.44
C GLU A 263 9.87 48.93 -36.73
N LYS A 264 9.30 47.75 -36.99
CA LYS A 264 9.46 47.03 -38.27
C LYS A 264 8.87 47.80 -39.45
N GLU A 265 7.67 48.36 -39.30
CA GLU A 265 7.00 49.14 -40.36
C GLU A 265 7.79 50.44 -40.66
N GLU A 266 8.34 51.11 -39.65
CA GLU A 266 9.29 52.22 -39.81
C GLU A 266 10.59 51.80 -40.51
N LEU A 267 11.21 50.70 -40.10
CA LEU A 267 12.46 50.22 -40.72
C LEU A 267 12.24 49.83 -42.18
N LEU A 268 11.11 49.19 -42.52
CA LEU A 268 10.72 48.93 -43.90
C LEU A 268 10.51 50.23 -44.69
N TYR A 269 9.84 51.24 -44.10
CA TYR A 269 9.69 52.55 -44.73
C TYR A 269 11.05 53.25 -44.96
N ARG A 270 11.98 53.16 -44.00
CA ARG A 270 13.35 53.68 -44.17
C ARG A 270 14.09 52.95 -45.29
N VAL A 271 14.03 51.62 -45.38
CA VAL A 271 14.67 50.84 -46.46
C VAL A 271 14.06 51.16 -47.83
N LEU A 272 12.73 51.25 -47.93
CA LEU A 272 12.04 51.53 -49.20
C LEU A 272 12.30 52.95 -49.72
N ASN A 273 12.43 53.94 -48.82
CA ASN A 273 12.73 55.33 -49.21
C ASN A 273 14.23 55.67 -49.17
N ALA A 274 15.10 54.76 -48.74
CA ALA A 274 16.57 54.86 -48.88
C ALA A 274 17.05 54.42 -50.28
N GLY A 275 16.14 54.11 -51.21
CA GLY A 275 16.40 53.88 -52.62
C GLY A 275 16.78 55.16 -53.38
N ASP A 276 17.82 55.87 -52.92
CA ASP A 276 18.67 56.83 -53.67
C ASP A 276 19.78 57.38 -52.73
N GLY A 277 20.62 56.50 -52.13
CA GLY A 277 21.45 56.90 -50.98
C GLY A 277 22.71 56.10 -50.59
N THR A 278 23.47 55.57 -51.57
CA THR A 278 24.84 54.99 -51.43
C THR A 278 25.01 53.66 -50.64
N PRO A 279 26.12 52.89 -50.84
CA PRO A 279 26.24 51.51 -50.36
C PRO A 279 27.16 51.31 -49.14
N PHE A 280 27.23 50.06 -48.66
CA PHE A 280 28.07 49.60 -47.54
C PHE A 280 29.54 50.10 -47.60
N PRO A 281 30.07 50.69 -46.51
CA PRO A 281 31.51 50.87 -46.35
C PRO A 281 32.16 49.55 -45.88
N MET A 282 32.97 48.93 -46.72
CA MET A 282 33.97 47.97 -46.24
C MET A 282 35.09 48.73 -45.53
N ALA A 283 35.17 48.60 -44.21
CA ALA A 283 36.31 49.06 -43.42
C ALA A 283 37.32 47.91 -43.27
N ALA A 284 38.55 48.10 -43.74
CA ALA A 284 39.66 47.17 -43.59
C ALA A 284 40.79 47.83 -42.79
N GLY A 285 41.34 47.10 -41.81
CA GLY A 285 42.27 47.62 -40.80
C GLY A 285 41.54 48.30 -39.63
N GLU A 286 41.95 48.15 -38.37
CA GLU A 286 43.18 47.55 -37.82
C GLU A 286 42.90 46.68 -36.58
N VAL A 287 43.84 45.80 -36.23
CA VAL A 287 43.81 44.98 -35.00
C VAL A 287 44.88 45.49 -34.02
N PRO A 288 44.52 46.04 -32.85
CA PRO A 288 45.47 46.35 -31.79
C PRO A 288 45.78 45.08 -30.98
N LEU A 289 46.99 44.54 -31.13
CA LEU A 289 47.53 43.49 -30.25
C LEU A 289 48.15 44.12 -29.00
N ILE A 290 47.45 44.00 -27.86
CA ILE A 290 48.00 44.14 -26.51
C ILE A 290 47.39 42.98 -25.69
N ALA A 291 48.03 41.85 -25.37
CA ALA A 291 49.41 41.51 -24.99
C ALA A 291 49.67 41.63 -23.46
N THR A 292 50.01 40.47 -22.88
CA THR A 292 50.30 40.18 -21.44
C THR A 292 49.18 40.46 -20.44
#